data_AF-A0A327J6A8-F1
#
_entry.id   AF-A0A327J6A8-F1
#
_cell.length_a   1.000
_cell.length_b   1.000
_cell.length_c   1.000
_cell.angle_alpha   90.00
_cell.angle_beta   90.00
_cell.angle_gamma   90.00
#
_symmetry.space_group_name_H-M   'P 1'
#
loop_
_entity.id
_entity.type
_entity.pdbx_description
1 polymer ?
#
loop_
_entity_poly.entity_id
_entity_poly.type
_entity_poly.pdbx_seq_one_letter_code
_entity_poly.pdbx_strand_id
1 'polypeptide(L)'
;MTVSKDEKLYYNWDGDGSTTQFDFDFSIDNESQLVVMHTDNLGLQTTLELNKDYTIDEVGNDNGSFITFPIEGSSYGVATDEEIISIVLELPIEQTMPYEESDKLIKKRLERNFDYITKLLKIMNRKIERSIKVAEGSKLLPDDLFKNIAEAKKQAEQYAKKACEQVEGATELLNSVTAITDTLTEQFASLSERQQQITELTANALETINAEMEKVKQGAEYIKNSHTDSQLVKFKVVTDMTPAEYKELKRAGQLSAESMYFVYENDDTPKYTVEATAGETGGTTESEGA
;
A
#
# COMPACT_ATOMS: atom_id res chain seq x y z
N MET A 1 35.78 -60.19 10.31
CA MET A 1 34.31 -60.41 10.30
C MET A 1 33.84 -60.72 8.88
N THR A 2 32.90 -61.65 8.66
CA THR A 2 32.31 -61.90 7.33
C THR A 2 31.22 -60.87 7.03
N VAL A 3 31.19 -60.32 5.82
CA VAL A 3 30.24 -59.25 5.45
C VAL A 3 28.83 -59.80 5.33
N SER A 4 27.92 -59.31 6.17
CA SER A 4 26.52 -59.78 6.20
C SER A 4 25.58 -58.86 5.41
N LYS A 5 24.37 -59.35 5.13
CA LYS A 5 23.31 -58.56 4.48
C LYS A 5 22.96 -57.30 5.28
N ASP A 6 22.99 -57.40 6.61
CA ASP A 6 22.46 -56.36 7.51
C ASP A 6 23.53 -55.39 8.02
N GLU A 7 24.81 -55.66 7.75
CA GLU A 7 25.91 -54.75 8.09
C GLU A 7 25.71 -53.39 7.39
N LYS A 8 25.62 -52.31 8.16
CA LYS A 8 25.49 -50.96 7.62
C LYS A 8 26.88 -50.42 7.30
N LEU A 9 27.02 -49.81 6.13
CA LEU A 9 28.27 -49.16 5.72
C LEU A 9 28.17 -47.62 5.82
N TYR A 10 27.13 -47.13 6.49
CA TYR A 10 26.91 -45.72 6.76
C TYR A 10 25.99 -45.52 7.97
N TYR A 11 26.19 -44.40 8.64
CA TYR A 11 25.41 -43.93 9.79
C TYR A 11 25.06 -42.46 9.58
N ASN A 12 23.84 -42.09 9.97
CA ASN A 12 23.41 -40.71 10.05
C ASN A 12 22.97 -40.46 11.49
N TRP A 13 23.54 -39.42 12.09
CA TRP A 13 23.28 -39.00 13.45
C TRP A 13 22.65 -37.62 13.43
N ASP A 14 21.44 -37.51 13.97
CA ASP A 14 20.79 -36.22 14.18
C ASP A 14 21.49 -35.49 15.33
N GLY A 15 21.75 -34.20 15.18
CA GLY A 15 22.29 -33.36 16.24
C GLY A 15 21.30 -33.18 17.38
N ASP A 16 21.82 -32.93 18.58
CA ASP A 16 21.02 -32.68 19.80
C ASP A 16 21.56 -31.48 20.62
N GLY A 17 22.53 -30.76 20.05
CA GLY A 17 23.23 -29.64 20.69
C GLY A 17 24.23 -30.01 21.78
N SER A 18 24.48 -31.29 22.04
CA SER A 18 25.34 -31.75 23.14
C SER A 18 26.25 -32.95 22.85
N THR A 19 25.84 -33.85 21.95
CA THR A 19 26.57 -35.06 21.58
C THR A 19 27.77 -34.71 20.71
N THR A 20 28.92 -35.22 21.11
CA THR A 20 30.19 -35.01 20.39
C THR A 20 30.87 -36.30 19.96
N GLN A 21 30.31 -37.46 20.32
CA GLN A 21 30.82 -38.78 19.95
C GLN A 21 29.77 -39.52 19.13
N PHE A 22 30.18 -40.03 17.98
CA PHE A 22 29.29 -40.67 17.02
C PHE A 22 29.88 -42.01 16.58
N ASP A 23 29.21 -43.11 16.93
CA ASP A 23 29.69 -44.46 16.66
C ASP A 23 29.36 -44.96 15.24
N PHE A 24 30.10 -45.98 14.84
CA PHE A 24 29.88 -46.76 13.64
C PHE A 24 30.34 -48.20 13.90
N ASP A 25 29.70 -49.19 13.29
CA ASP A 25 29.91 -50.62 13.58
C ASP A 25 30.63 -51.39 12.46
N PHE A 26 31.21 -50.70 11.48
CA PHE A 26 31.96 -51.30 10.39
C PHE A 26 33.47 -51.12 10.56
N SER A 27 34.24 -52.11 10.10
CA SER A 27 35.70 -52.05 10.14
C SER A 27 36.28 -51.12 9.07
N ILE A 28 37.27 -50.30 9.47
CA ILE A 28 38.13 -49.52 8.58
C ILE A 28 39.59 -49.96 8.76
N ASP A 29 40.32 -50.14 7.67
CA ASP A 29 41.74 -50.50 7.68
C ASP A 29 42.66 -49.27 7.67
N ASN A 30 42.12 -48.12 7.24
CA ASN A 30 42.82 -46.85 7.14
C ASN A 30 41.84 -45.71 7.35
N GLU A 31 42.29 -44.60 7.94
CA GLU A 31 41.48 -43.40 8.18
C GLU A 31 40.83 -42.84 6.91
N SER A 32 41.51 -42.92 5.76
CA SER A 32 40.99 -42.49 4.44
C SER A 32 39.78 -43.28 3.94
N GLN A 33 39.47 -44.41 4.57
CA GLN A 33 38.27 -45.19 4.26
C GLN A 33 37.01 -44.65 4.95
N LEU A 34 37.16 -43.72 5.90
CA LEU A 34 36.06 -43.07 6.58
C LEU A 34 35.84 -41.68 5.99
N VAL A 35 34.64 -41.42 5.49
CA VAL A 35 34.21 -40.09 5.05
C VAL A 35 33.15 -39.60 6.02
N VAL A 36 33.40 -38.46 6.65
CA VAL A 36 32.45 -37.79 7.53
C VAL A 36 31.95 -36.53 6.85
N MET A 37 30.64 -36.30 6.89
CA MET A 37 29.99 -35.14 6.31
C MET A 37 29.06 -34.49 7.32
N HIS A 38 29.04 -33.17 7.36
CA HIS A 38 28.05 -32.36 8.08
C HIS A 38 26.99 -31.89 7.09
N THR A 39 25.73 -31.99 7.48
CA THR A 39 24.60 -31.42 6.73
C THR A 39 23.97 -30.35 7.59
N ASP A 40 23.94 -29.12 7.10
CA ASP A 40 23.37 -27.98 7.83
C ASP A 40 21.83 -27.97 7.80
N ASN A 41 21.23 -27.01 8.50
CA ASN A 41 19.77 -26.85 8.58
C ASN A 41 19.11 -26.44 7.25
N LEU A 42 19.90 -26.01 6.25
CA LEU A 42 19.43 -25.74 4.89
C LEU A 42 19.54 -26.99 3.99
N GLY A 43 20.07 -28.10 4.52
CA GLY A 43 20.31 -29.34 3.80
C GLY A 43 21.57 -29.32 2.94
N LEU A 44 22.47 -28.35 3.13
CA LEU A 44 23.75 -28.32 2.43
C LEU A 44 24.74 -29.26 3.12
N GLN A 45 25.23 -30.24 2.35
CA GLN A 45 26.18 -31.23 2.84
C GLN A 45 27.63 -30.84 2.51
N THR A 46 28.50 -30.87 3.51
CA THR A 46 29.93 -30.54 3.40
C THR A 46 30.78 -31.68 3.97
N THR A 47 31.84 -32.07 3.26
CA THR A 47 32.81 -33.06 3.78
C THR A 47 33.68 -32.43 4.86
N LEU A 48 33.79 -33.11 6.00
CA LEU A 48 34.63 -32.69 7.12
C LEU A 48 36.07 -33.16 6.94
N GLU A 49 37.01 -32.37 7.45
CA GLU A 49 38.44 -32.68 7.39
C GLU A 49 38.91 -33.40 8.67
N LEU A 50 39.56 -34.56 8.49
CA LEU A 50 40.16 -35.31 9.59
C LEU A 50 41.28 -34.50 10.28
N ASN A 51 41.35 -34.56 11.61
CA ASN A 51 42.28 -33.82 12.47
C ASN A 51 42.13 -32.29 12.43
N LYS A 52 41.05 -31.79 11.84
CA LYS A 52 40.66 -30.37 11.86
C LYS A 52 39.23 -30.18 12.35
N ASP A 53 38.31 -31.00 11.85
CA ASP A 53 36.90 -30.95 12.23
C ASP A 53 36.54 -32.11 13.15
N TYR A 54 37.09 -33.30 12.89
CA TYR A 54 36.84 -34.50 13.68
C TYR A 54 38.11 -35.35 13.86
N THR A 55 38.09 -36.26 14.84
CA THR A 55 39.09 -37.33 15.00
C THR A 55 38.42 -38.71 15.00
N ILE A 56 39.20 -39.75 14.69
CA ILE A 56 38.79 -41.15 14.77
C ILE A 56 39.45 -41.77 16.01
N ASP A 57 38.69 -42.49 16.82
CA ASP A 57 39.22 -43.11 18.05
C ASP A 57 40.10 -44.34 17.75
N GLU A 58 39.61 -45.26 16.92
CA GLU A 58 40.32 -46.50 16.59
C GLU A 58 40.13 -46.91 15.12
N VAL A 59 41.22 -47.40 14.51
CA VAL A 59 41.24 -48.02 13.17
C VAL A 59 41.61 -49.50 13.32
N GLY A 60 41.02 -50.37 12.50
CA GLY A 60 41.30 -51.81 12.49
C GLY A 60 40.45 -52.64 13.47
N ASN A 61 39.49 -52.02 14.15
CA ASN A 61 38.52 -52.73 15.00
C ASN A 61 37.41 -53.36 14.14
N ASP A 62 37.28 -54.68 14.21
CA ASP A 62 36.28 -55.45 13.47
C ASP A 62 34.83 -55.06 13.83
N ASN A 63 34.59 -54.53 15.03
CA ASN A 63 33.27 -54.10 15.51
C ASN A 63 33.00 -52.60 15.33
N GLY A 64 33.86 -51.90 14.58
CA GLY A 64 33.79 -50.46 14.40
C GLY A 64 34.36 -49.66 15.57
N SER A 65 34.10 -48.35 15.58
CA SER A 65 34.66 -47.37 16.52
C SER A 65 33.73 -46.15 16.59
N PHE A 66 34.23 -45.01 17.02
CA PHE A 66 33.51 -43.74 16.97
C PHE A 66 34.42 -42.61 16.50
N ILE A 67 33.79 -41.53 16.04
CA ILE A 67 34.46 -40.25 15.82
C ILE A 67 34.17 -39.28 16.96
N THR A 68 35.06 -38.31 17.17
CA THR A 68 34.77 -37.14 18.00
C THR A 68 34.62 -35.92 17.08
N PHE A 69 33.46 -35.25 17.14
CA PHE A 69 33.14 -34.04 16.36
C PHE A 69 32.24 -33.10 17.18
N PRO A 70 32.44 -31.77 17.13
CA PRO A 70 33.62 -31.10 16.60
C PRO A 70 34.81 -31.24 17.56
N ILE A 71 36.03 -31.15 17.04
CA ILE A 71 37.24 -31.02 17.87
C ILE A 71 37.55 -29.55 18.17
N GLU A 72 38.40 -29.31 19.17
CA GLU A 72 38.86 -27.96 19.50
C GLU A 72 39.56 -27.30 18.29
N GLY A 73 39.13 -26.08 17.95
CA GLY A 73 39.65 -25.33 16.81
C GLY A 73 38.95 -25.58 15.48
N SER A 74 37.97 -26.51 15.43
CA SER A 74 37.08 -26.63 14.27
C SER A 74 36.27 -25.35 14.06
N SER A 75 35.91 -25.06 12.81
CA SER A 75 34.96 -23.99 12.48
C SER A 75 33.51 -24.35 12.80
N TYR A 76 33.24 -25.63 13.07
CA TYR A 76 31.90 -26.13 13.36
C TYR A 76 31.62 -26.14 14.87
N GLY A 77 30.37 -25.86 15.23
CA GLY A 77 29.84 -26.07 16.57
C GLY A 77 29.35 -27.50 16.78
N VAL A 78 28.89 -27.80 17.99
CA VAL A 78 28.17 -29.05 18.26
C VAL A 78 26.89 -29.07 17.42
N ALA A 79 26.64 -30.18 16.73
CA ALA A 79 25.50 -30.32 15.83
C ALA A 79 24.17 -30.14 16.58
N THR A 80 23.27 -29.33 16.03
CA THR A 80 21.96 -29.01 16.63
C THR A 80 20.82 -29.84 16.01
N ASP A 81 19.60 -29.75 16.56
CA ASP A 81 18.40 -30.56 16.22
C ASP A 81 17.98 -30.55 14.73
N GLU A 82 18.61 -29.73 13.89
CA GLU A 82 18.35 -29.62 12.45
C GLU A 82 19.57 -29.99 11.58
N GLU A 83 20.67 -30.41 12.21
CA GLU A 83 21.92 -30.77 11.55
C GLU A 83 22.17 -32.27 11.64
N ILE A 84 22.84 -32.83 10.63
CA ILE A 84 23.09 -34.27 10.55
C ILE A 84 24.58 -34.54 10.34
N ILE A 85 25.14 -35.44 11.15
CA ILE A 85 26.48 -36.00 10.96
C ILE A 85 26.36 -37.34 10.25
N SER A 86 26.86 -37.40 9.02
CA SER A 86 26.88 -38.61 8.20
C SER A 86 28.26 -39.23 8.21
N ILE A 87 28.37 -40.49 8.63
CA ILE A 87 29.60 -41.29 8.64
C ILE A 87 29.46 -42.37 7.59
N VAL A 88 30.41 -42.45 6.65
CA VAL A 88 30.29 -43.28 5.46
C VAL A 88 31.58 -44.04 5.20
N LEU A 89 31.47 -45.35 5.00
CA LEU A 89 32.59 -46.15 4.49
C LEU A 89 32.77 -45.89 2.98
N GLU A 90 34.00 -45.55 2.58
CA GLU A 90 34.44 -45.49 1.20
C GLU A 90 35.68 -46.38 1.02
N LEU A 91 35.71 -47.16 -0.06
CA LEU A 91 36.82 -48.04 -0.38
C LEU A 91 37.29 -47.74 -1.81
N PRO A 92 38.61 -47.72 -2.07
CA PRO A 92 39.12 -47.60 -3.42
C PRO A 92 38.67 -48.81 -4.27
N ILE A 93 38.47 -48.63 -5.58
CA ILE A 93 38.14 -49.74 -6.48
C ILE A 93 39.46 -50.33 -7.00
N GLU A 94 40.06 -51.21 -6.20
CA GLU A 94 41.33 -51.86 -6.54
C GLU A 94 41.36 -53.31 -6.06
N GLN A 95 42.26 -54.10 -6.63
CA GLN A 95 42.57 -55.42 -6.08
C GLN A 95 43.76 -55.29 -5.13
N THR A 96 43.51 -55.41 -3.83
CA THR A 96 44.54 -55.20 -2.80
C THR A 96 45.48 -56.40 -2.63
N MET A 97 45.06 -57.62 -3.01
CA MET A 97 45.86 -58.84 -2.84
C MET A 97 45.91 -59.67 -4.13
N PRO A 98 47.08 -59.79 -4.78
CA PRO A 98 47.29 -60.79 -5.82
C PRO A 98 47.36 -62.20 -5.20
N TYR A 99 46.92 -63.20 -5.95
CA TYR A 99 47.21 -64.59 -5.61
C TYR A 99 48.59 -64.95 -6.15
N GLU A 100 49.50 -65.30 -5.24
CA GLU A 100 50.79 -65.87 -5.61
C GLU A 100 50.64 -67.36 -5.92
N GLU A 101 51.55 -67.90 -6.74
CA GLU A 101 51.65 -69.35 -6.93
C GLU A 101 51.94 -70.01 -5.58
N SER A 102 50.97 -70.77 -5.08
CA SER A 102 51.08 -71.50 -3.83
C SER A 102 50.48 -72.88 -3.99
N ASP A 103 51.18 -73.89 -3.47
CA ASP A 103 50.70 -75.27 -3.42
C ASP A 103 49.37 -75.41 -2.63
N LYS A 104 48.99 -74.39 -1.84
CA LYS A 104 47.79 -74.42 -0.99
C LYS A 104 47.01 -73.11 -1.04
N LEU A 105 45.70 -73.21 -1.21
CA LEU A 105 44.78 -72.08 -1.12
C LEU A 105 44.68 -71.56 0.33
N ILE A 106 45.08 -70.31 0.55
CA ILE A 106 44.95 -69.64 1.85
C ILE A 106 43.51 -69.12 2.01
N LYS A 107 42.64 -69.92 2.63
CA LYS A 107 41.21 -69.60 2.83
C LYS A 107 40.96 -68.22 3.44
N LYS A 108 41.78 -67.80 4.41
CA LYS A 108 41.64 -66.49 5.06
C LYS A 108 41.90 -65.31 4.11
N ARG A 109 42.80 -65.46 3.12
CA ARG A 109 43.02 -64.44 2.09
C ARG A 109 41.83 -64.39 1.12
N LEU A 110 41.33 -65.57 0.75
CA LEU A 110 40.16 -65.70 -0.11
C LEU A 110 38.92 -65.05 0.52
N GLU A 111 38.67 -65.31 1.80
CA GLU A 111 37.56 -64.70 2.56
C GLU A 111 37.68 -63.18 2.59
N ARG A 112 38.85 -62.63 2.94
CA ARG A 112 39.08 -61.17 2.93
C ARG A 112 38.84 -60.52 1.56
N ASN A 113 39.26 -61.18 0.49
CA ASN A 113 39.00 -60.70 -0.87
C ASN A 113 37.51 -60.70 -1.20
N PHE A 114 36.77 -61.73 -0.80
CA PHE A 114 35.32 -61.77 -1.00
C PHE A 114 34.58 -60.75 -0.13
N ASP A 115 35.00 -60.55 1.12
CA ASP A 115 34.45 -59.51 2.00
C ASP A 115 34.67 -58.12 1.38
N TYR A 116 35.88 -57.84 0.90
CA TYR A 116 36.21 -56.58 0.24
C TYR A 116 35.35 -56.32 -1.01
N ILE A 117 35.23 -57.32 -1.90
CA ILE A 117 34.36 -57.22 -3.09
C ILE A 117 32.89 -57.03 -2.67
N THR A 118 32.44 -57.71 -1.62
CA THR A 118 31.06 -57.57 -1.12
C THR A 118 30.81 -56.17 -0.57
N LYS A 119 31.77 -55.58 0.17
CA LYS A 119 31.70 -54.18 0.63
C LYS A 119 31.64 -53.22 -0.55
N LEU A 120 32.48 -53.41 -1.59
CA LEU A 120 32.42 -52.60 -2.81
C LEU A 120 31.05 -52.68 -3.51
N LEU A 121 30.48 -53.87 -3.65
CA LEU A 121 29.15 -54.04 -4.23
C LEU A 121 28.05 -53.34 -3.41
N LYS A 122 28.13 -53.38 -2.08
CA LYS A 122 27.20 -52.66 -1.19
C LYS A 122 27.35 -51.14 -1.34
N ILE A 123 28.59 -50.63 -1.42
CA ILE A 123 28.85 -49.21 -1.68
C ILE A 123 28.32 -48.79 -3.05
N MET A 124 28.53 -49.61 -4.09
CA MET A 124 27.98 -49.35 -5.43
C MET A 124 26.45 -49.35 -5.42
N ASN A 125 25.81 -50.33 -4.79
CA ASN A 125 24.35 -50.36 -4.66
C ASN A 125 23.82 -49.11 -3.94
N ARG A 126 24.50 -48.68 -2.87
CA ARG A 126 24.18 -47.44 -2.14
C ARG A 126 24.23 -46.20 -3.05
N LYS A 127 25.25 -46.10 -3.91
CA LYS A 127 25.41 -45.01 -4.90
C LYS A 127 24.33 -45.07 -5.99
N ILE A 128 23.98 -46.27 -6.47
CA ILE A 128 22.91 -46.50 -7.46
C ILE A 128 21.52 -46.21 -6.88
N GLU A 129 21.26 -46.55 -5.62
CA GLU A 129 19.99 -46.24 -4.96
C GLU A 129 19.75 -44.75 -4.79
N ARG A 130 20.83 -43.96 -4.67
CA ARG A 130 20.81 -42.50 -4.55
C ARG A 130 20.92 -41.76 -5.89
N SER A 131 21.08 -42.47 -7.00
CA SER A 131 21.16 -41.85 -8.32
C SER A 131 19.78 -41.58 -8.91
N ILE A 132 19.72 -40.68 -9.90
CA ILE A 132 18.51 -40.46 -10.68
C ILE A 132 18.26 -41.67 -11.57
N LYS A 133 17.08 -42.28 -11.39
CA LYS A 133 16.66 -43.46 -12.15
C LYS A 133 15.76 -43.05 -13.32
N VAL A 134 16.02 -43.61 -14.48
CA VAL A 134 15.17 -43.50 -15.68
C VAL A 134 14.43 -44.82 -15.90
N ALA A 135 13.21 -44.73 -16.40
CA ALA A 135 12.40 -45.93 -16.68
C ALA A 135 13.06 -46.80 -17.76
N GLU A 136 13.01 -48.13 -17.56
CA GLU A 136 13.49 -49.09 -18.56
C GLU A 136 12.69 -48.94 -19.86
N GLY A 137 13.39 -48.86 -21.00
CA GLY A 137 12.78 -48.62 -22.31
C GLY A 137 12.54 -47.14 -22.65
N SER A 138 12.79 -46.22 -21.72
CA SER A 138 12.82 -44.78 -22.04
C SER A 138 14.06 -44.44 -22.86
N LYS A 139 13.92 -43.47 -23.78
CA LYS A 139 15.06 -42.88 -24.50
C LYS A 139 15.70 -41.73 -23.72
N LEU A 140 15.09 -41.30 -22.61
CA LEU A 140 15.59 -40.21 -21.78
C LEU A 140 16.78 -40.70 -20.95
N LEU A 141 17.87 -39.92 -20.98
CA LEU A 141 19.01 -40.13 -20.11
C LEU A 141 18.88 -39.27 -18.83
N PRO A 142 19.53 -39.65 -17.71
CA PRO A 142 19.53 -38.83 -16.50
C PRO A 142 19.96 -37.38 -16.74
N ASP A 143 20.92 -37.14 -17.62
CA ASP A 143 21.40 -35.79 -17.98
C ASP A 143 20.31 -34.94 -18.64
N ASP A 144 19.40 -35.55 -19.39
CA ASP A 144 18.27 -34.84 -20.01
C ASP A 144 17.25 -34.42 -18.94
N LEU A 145 17.05 -35.24 -17.90
CA LEU A 145 16.20 -34.88 -16.76
C LEU A 145 16.77 -33.68 -16.00
N PHE A 146 18.09 -33.63 -15.80
CA PHE A 146 18.74 -32.48 -15.16
C PHE A 146 18.51 -31.18 -15.94
N LYS A 147 18.64 -31.22 -17.27
CA LYS A 147 18.35 -30.05 -18.12
C LYS A 147 16.90 -29.61 -18.00
N ASN A 148 15.96 -30.57 -18.08
CA ASN A 148 14.54 -30.28 -17.97
C ASN A 148 14.18 -29.65 -16.61
N ILE A 149 14.78 -30.14 -15.51
CA ILE A 149 14.59 -29.57 -14.18
C ILE A 149 15.16 -28.14 -14.10
N ALA A 150 16.34 -27.90 -14.65
CA ALA A 150 16.95 -26.57 -14.66
C ALA A 150 16.11 -25.57 -15.48
N GLU A 151 15.58 -26.00 -16.62
CA GLU A 151 14.67 -25.19 -17.43
C GLU A 151 13.34 -24.92 -16.70
N ALA A 152 12.76 -25.93 -16.06
CA ALA A 152 11.55 -25.77 -15.27
C ALA A 152 11.74 -24.79 -14.10
N LYS A 153 12.89 -24.85 -13.40
CA LYS A 153 13.25 -23.88 -12.36
C LYS A 153 13.31 -22.45 -12.92
N LYS A 154 14.01 -22.26 -14.05
CA LYS A 154 14.10 -20.95 -14.71
C LYS A 154 12.73 -20.41 -15.10
N GLN A 155 11.85 -21.26 -15.63
CA GLN A 155 10.48 -20.86 -15.96
C GLN A 155 9.69 -20.47 -14.71
N ALA A 156 9.80 -21.23 -13.61
CA ALA A 156 9.14 -20.90 -12.35
C ALA A 156 9.58 -19.53 -11.80
N GLU A 157 10.89 -19.25 -11.82
CA GLU A 157 11.43 -17.93 -11.44
C GLU A 157 10.88 -16.79 -12.31
N GLN A 158 10.76 -17.02 -13.62
CA GLN A 158 10.17 -16.04 -14.54
C GLN A 158 8.68 -15.80 -14.27
N TYR A 159 7.91 -16.86 -14.00
CA TYR A 159 6.50 -16.71 -13.65
C TYR A 159 6.31 -15.98 -12.33
N ALA A 160 7.13 -16.27 -11.31
CA ALA A 160 7.12 -15.56 -10.04
C ALA A 160 7.41 -14.07 -10.23
N LYS A 161 8.43 -13.72 -11.03
CA LYS A 161 8.76 -12.32 -11.33
C LYS A 161 7.62 -11.59 -12.02
N LYS A 162 7.02 -12.19 -13.06
CA LYS A 162 5.86 -11.61 -13.77
C LYS A 162 4.67 -11.38 -12.84
N ALA A 163 4.43 -12.29 -11.89
CA ALA A 163 3.37 -12.13 -10.90
C ALA A 163 3.64 -10.92 -9.98
N CYS A 164 4.89 -10.74 -9.51
CA CYS A 164 5.27 -9.57 -8.71
C CYS A 164 5.06 -8.26 -9.49
N GLU A 165 5.51 -8.20 -10.75
CA GLU A 165 5.32 -7.01 -11.61
C GLU A 165 3.84 -6.66 -11.80
N GLN A 166 2.96 -7.65 -11.93
CA GLN A 166 1.50 -7.42 -12.01
C GLN A 166 0.92 -6.88 -10.71
N VAL A 167 1.38 -7.36 -9.55
CA VAL A 167 0.94 -6.88 -8.24
C VAL A 167 1.41 -5.45 -7.99
N GLU A 168 2.65 -5.11 -8.36
CA GLU A 168 3.17 -3.74 -8.28
C GLU A 168 2.32 -2.78 -9.13
N GLY A 169 2.06 -3.13 -10.41
CA GLY A 169 1.21 -2.31 -11.27
C GLY A 169 -0.23 -2.15 -10.77
N ALA A 170 -0.80 -3.19 -10.17
CA ALA A 170 -2.13 -3.11 -9.54
C ALA A 170 -2.13 -2.19 -8.30
N THR A 171 -1.04 -2.21 -7.52
CA THR A 171 -0.87 -1.36 -6.34
C THR A 171 -0.73 0.11 -6.73
N GLU A 172 0.03 0.41 -7.79
CA GLU A 172 0.14 1.77 -8.35
C GLU A 172 -1.23 2.29 -8.81
N LEU A 173 -1.99 1.46 -9.53
CA LEU A 173 -3.33 1.81 -9.96
C LEU A 173 -4.24 2.09 -8.76
N LEU A 174 -4.21 1.25 -7.72
CA LEU A 174 -4.99 1.43 -6.50
C LEU A 174 -4.65 2.76 -5.80
N ASN A 175 -3.37 3.11 -5.71
CA ASN A 175 -2.93 4.38 -5.13
C ASN A 175 -3.46 5.58 -5.93
N SER A 176 -3.45 5.50 -7.27
CA SER A 176 -4.00 6.56 -8.12
C SER A 176 -5.52 6.72 -7.95
N VAL A 177 -6.25 5.61 -7.84
CA VAL A 177 -7.71 5.61 -7.63
C VAL A 177 -8.03 6.20 -6.25
N THR A 178 -7.25 5.86 -5.23
CA THR A 178 -7.42 6.39 -3.87
C THR A 178 -7.24 7.92 -3.87
N ALA A 179 -6.17 8.42 -4.48
CA ALA A 179 -5.92 9.87 -4.58
C ALA A 179 -7.04 10.63 -5.33
N ILE A 180 -7.57 10.06 -6.41
CA ILE A 180 -8.73 10.62 -7.13
C ILE A 180 -9.96 10.64 -6.22
N THR A 181 -10.19 9.57 -5.47
CA THR A 181 -11.34 9.45 -4.55
C THR A 181 -11.27 10.46 -3.42
N ASP A 182 -10.09 10.68 -2.85
CA ASP A 182 -9.86 11.70 -1.82
C ASP A 182 -10.15 13.10 -2.37
N THR A 183 -9.60 13.44 -3.54
CA THR A 183 -9.85 14.72 -4.21
C THR A 183 -11.34 14.94 -4.49
N LEU A 184 -12.05 13.91 -4.96
CA LEU A 184 -13.48 14.00 -5.24
C LEU A 184 -14.29 14.20 -3.96
N THR A 185 -13.87 13.55 -2.86
CA THR A 185 -14.51 13.70 -1.55
C THR A 185 -14.36 15.13 -1.02
N GLU A 186 -13.17 15.72 -1.14
CA GLU A 186 -12.92 17.12 -0.79
C GLU A 186 -13.76 18.10 -1.62
N GLN A 187 -13.82 17.88 -2.94
CA GLN A 187 -14.66 18.69 -3.84
C GLN A 187 -16.13 18.60 -3.46
N PHE A 188 -16.64 17.41 -3.15
CA PHE A 188 -18.03 17.21 -2.75
C PHE A 188 -18.36 17.92 -1.42
N ALA A 189 -17.45 17.87 -0.44
CA ALA A 189 -17.59 18.60 0.82
C ALA A 189 -17.69 20.12 0.58
N SER A 190 -16.81 20.67 -0.26
CA SER A 190 -16.82 22.11 -0.59
C SER A 190 -18.09 22.54 -1.33
N LEU A 191 -18.63 21.69 -2.22
CA LEU A 191 -19.89 21.95 -2.91
C LEU A 191 -21.08 21.94 -1.94
N SER A 192 -21.09 20.99 -0.99
CA SER A 192 -22.11 20.92 0.04
C SER A 192 -22.11 22.17 0.92
N GLU A 193 -20.93 22.65 1.33
CA GLU A 193 -20.80 23.89 2.11
C GLU A 193 -21.29 25.11 1.32
N ARG A 194 -20.90 25.22 0.04
CA ARG A 194 -21.36 26.30 -0.84
C ARG A 194 -22.87 26.27 -1.05
N GLN A 195 -23.48 25.09 -1.15
CA GLN A 195 -24.93 24.93 -1.27
C GLN A 195 -25.64 25.40 0.01
N GLN A 196 -25.08 25.12 1.19
CA GLN A 196 -25.62 25.62 2.45
C GLN A 196 -25.55 27.15 2.52
N GLN A 197 -24.39 27.75 2.18
CA GLN A 197 -24.22 29.21 2.14
C GLN A 197 -25.23 29.88 1.19
N ILE A 198 -25.47 29.32 0.00
CA ILE A 198 -26.48 29.81 -0.94
C ILE A 198 -27.88 29.75 -0.32
N THR A 199 -28.20 28.66 0.38
CA THR A 199 -29.50 28.47 1.04
C THR A 199 -29.71 29.50 2.15
N GLU A 200 -28.68 29.78 2.95
CA GLU A 200 -28.73 30.81 4.00
C GLU A 200 -28.84 32.23 3.42
N LEU A 201 -28.04 32.56 2.41
CA LEU A 201 -28.11 33.86 1.73
C LEU A 201 -29.49 34.10 1.08
N THR A 202 -30.07 33.08 0.45
CA THR A 202 -31.40 33.20 -0.15
C THR A 202 -32.49 33.36 0.90
N ALA A 203 -32.41 32.67 2.04
CA ALA A 203 -33.33 32.87 3.16
C ALA A 203 -33.23 34.29 3.75
N ASN A 204 -32.02 34.79 4.01
CA ASN A 204 -31.80 36.15 4.52
C ASN A 204 -32.28 37.24 3.55
N ALA A 205 -32.06 37.04 2.25
CA ALA A 205 -32.55 37.96 1.21
C ALA A 205 -34.09 37.98 1.17
N LEU A 206 -34.75 36.82 1.27
CA LEU A 206 -36.21 36.72 1.35
C LEU A 206 -36.76 37.43 2.60
N GLU A 207 -36.12 37.27 3.76
CA GLU A 207 -36.51 37.95 4.99
C GLU A 207 -36.39 39.47 4.86
N THR A 208 -35.29 39.95 4.27
CA THR A 208 -35.07 41.39 4.02
C THR A 208 -36.11 41.96 3.07
N ILE A 209 -36.40 41.26 1.96
CA ILE A 209 -37.45 41.67 1.00
C ILE A 209 -38.81 41.73 1.68
N ASN A 210 -39.16 40.74 2.50
CA ASN A 210 -40.43 40.72 3.23
C ASN A 210 -40.53 41.88 4.23
N ALA A 211 -39.44 42.20 4.95
CA ALA A 211 -39.40 43.32 5.88
C ALA A 211 -39.59 44.68 5.16
N GLU A 212 -38.92 44.88 4.01
CA GLU A 212 -39.11 46.08 3.18
C GLU A 212 -40.53 46.15 2.60
N MET A 213 -41.11 45.03 2.15
CA MET A 213 -42.50 44.98 1.71
C MET A 213 -43.48 45.39 2.82
N GLU A 214 -43.26 44.98 4.06
CA GLU A 214 -44.11 45.40 5.19
C GLU A 214 -43.99 46.90 5.48
N LYS A 215 -42.78 47.48 5.39
CA LYS A 215 -42.61 48.95 5.50
C LYS A 215 -43.39 49.69 4.41
N VAL A 216 -43.33 49.20 3.17
CA VAL A 216 -44.08 49.80 2.04
C VAL A 216 -45.59 49.71 2.28
N LYS A 217 -46.10 48.57 2.78
CA LYS A 217 -47.53 48.43 3.14
C LYS A 217 -47.94 49.42 4.24
N GLN A 218 -47.14 49.53 5.31
CA GLN A 218 -47.41 50.47 6.41
C GLN A 218 -47.40 51.93 5.92
N GLY A 219 -46.45 52.29 5.06
CA GLY A 219 -46.41 53.61 4.42
C GLY A 219 -47.64 53.88 3.56
N ALA A 220 -48.08 52.90 2.77
CA ALA A 220 -49.30 53.00 1.98
C ALA A 220 -50.56 53.16 2.85
N GLU A 221 -50.67 52.43 3.96
CA GLU A 221 -51.78 52.58 4.92
C GLU A 221 -51.77 53.96 5.60
N TYR A 222 -50.60 54.47 5.98
CA TYR A 222 -50.48 55.82 6.55
C TYR A 222 -50.94 56.91 5.57
N ILE A 223 -50.57 56.80 4.28
CA ILE A 223 -51.05 57.73 3.24
C ILE A 223 -52.57 57.66 3.11
N LYS A 224 -53.16 56.47 3.15
CA LYS A 224 -54.62 56.27 3.08
C LYS A 224 -55.36 56.86 4.29
N ASN A 225 -54.80 56.71 5.49
CA ASN A 225 -55.42 57.19 6.73
C ASN A 225 -55.22 58.70 6.95
N SER A 226 -54.09 59.27 6.51
CA SER A 226 -53.89 60.74 6.55
C SER A 226 -54.84 61.51 5.63
N HIS A 227 -55.40 60.86 4.60
CA HIS A 227 -56.47 61.43 3.78
C HIS A 227 -57.87 61.34 4.41
N THR A 228 -58.02 60.61 5.53
CA THR A 228 -59.31 60.46 6.23
C THR A 228 -59.38 61.23 7.55
N ASP A 229 -58.25 61.55 8.20
CA ASP A 229 -58.20 62.37 9.42
C ASP A 229 -57.74 63.83 9.18
N SER A 230 -58.73 64.70 8.96
CA SER A 230 -58.86 66.01 9.62
C SER A 230 -57.74 67.08 9.56
N GLN A 231 -56.90 67.17 8.52
CA GLN A 231 -56.17 68.42 8.18
C GLN A 231 -56.06 68.67 6.67
N LEU A 232 -57.16 68.53 5.94
CA LEU A 232 -57.31 69.25 4.68
C LEU A 232 -57.40 70.75 5.02
N VAL A 233 -56.24 71.42 5.06
CA VAL A 233 -56.17 72.85 4.83
C VAL A 233 -56.92 73.07 3.52
N LYS A 234 -58.11 73.67 3.62
CA LYS A 234 -58.94 74.04 2.48
C LYS A 234 -58.19 75.10 1.69
N PHE A 235 -57.23 74.69 0.88
CA PHE A 235 -56.79 75.48 -0.25
C PHE A 235 -57.97 75.48 -1.23
N LYS A 236 -58.81 76.49 -1.10
CA LYS A 236 -59.84 76.78 -2.08
C LYS A 236 -59.11 77.38 -3.27
N VAL A 237 -58.57 76.49 -4.12
CA VAL A 237 -57.97 76.87 -5.39
C VAL A 237 -59.09 77.47 -6.24
N VAL A 238 -59.04 78.79 -6.45
CA VAL A 238 -59.91 79.49 -7.39
C VAL A 238 -59.14 79.55 -8.71
N THR A 239 -59.33 78.53 -9.54
CA THR A 239 -58.82 78.52 -10.91
C THR A 239 -59.77 79.32 -11.79
N ASP A 240 -59.19 80.17 -12.64
CA ASP A 240 -59.84 80.98 -13.69
C ASP A 240 -60.38 82.34 -13.22
N MET A 241 -59.46 83.27 -12.97
CA MET A 241 -59.76 84.70 -12.88
C MET A 241 -58.80 85.52 -13.74
N THR A 242 -59.32 86.52 -14.42
CA THR A 242 -58.51 87.49 -15.15
C THR A 242 -57.82 88.47 -14.19
N PRO A 243 -56.70 89.12 -14.58
CA PRO A 243 -55.98 90.07 -13.72
C PRO A 243 -56.85 91.23 -13.19
N ALA A 244 -57.89 91.61 -13.91
CA ALA A 244 -58.85 92.64 -13.49
C ALA A 244 -59.75 92.15 -12.35
N GLU A 245 -60.25 90.91 -12.43
CA GLU A 245 -61.12 90.30 -11.41
C GLU A 245 -60.38 90.07 -10.10
N TYR A 246 -59.08 89.72 -10.15
CA TYR A 246 -58.24 89.59 -8.95
C TYR A 246 -58.10 90.92 -8.20
N LYS A 247 -57.91 92.01 -8.95
CA LYS A 247 -57.72 93.35 -8.37
C LYS A 247 -58.99 93.86 -7.68
N GLU A 248 -60.15 93.55 -8.24
CA GLU A 248 -61.47 93.83 -7.66
C GLU A 248 -61.69 93.04 -6.36
N LEU A 249 -61.46 91.72 -6.35
CA LEU A 249 -61.66 90.89 -5.15
C LEU A 249 -60.68 91.22 -4.01
N LYS A 250 -59.45 91.58 -4.33
CA LYS A 250 -58.46 92.07 -3.35
C LYS A 250 -58.89 93.40 -2.75
N ARG A 251 -59.43 94.31 -3.56
CA ARG A 251 -59.97 95.60 -3.09
C ARG A 251 -61.24 95.44 -2.25
N ALA A 252 -62.03 94.40 -2.52
CA ALA A 252 -63.21 94.03 -1.73
C ALA A 252 -62.89 93.28 -0.42
N GLY A 253 -61.61 92.98 -0.14
CA GLY A 253 -61.18 92.31 1.09
C GLY A 253 -61.53 90.83 1.17
N GLN A 254 -61.84 90.20 0.03
CA GLN A 254 -62.31 88.81 -0.04
C GLN A 254 -61.19 87.78 -0.32
N LEU A 255 -59.93 88.23 -0.37
CA LEU A 255 -58.73 87.40 -0.55
C LEU A 255 -57.76 87.64 0.63
N SER A 256 -57.27 86.57 1.27
CA SER A 256 -56.29 86.68 2.37
C SER A 256 -54.86 86.82 1.82
N ALA A 257 -53.93 87.31 2.64
CA ALA A 257 -52.56 87.67 2.24
C ALA A 257 -51.71 86.51 1.66
N GLU A 258 -52.19 85.27 1.74
CA GLU A 258 -51.49 84.05 1.27
C GLU A 258 -52.13 83.45 0.01
N SER A 259 -52.95 84.22 -0.70
CA SER A 259 -53.64 83.73 -1.89
C SER A 259 -52.69 83.68 -3.10
N MET A 260 -52.38 82.46 -3.56
CA MET A 260 -51.67 82.21 -4.82
C MET A 260 -52.68 82.25 -5.98
N TYR A 261 -52.35 82.95 -7.07
CA TYR A 261 -53.13 82.89 -8.31
C TYR A 261 -52.24 82.45 -9.48
N PHE A 262 -52.81 81.67 -10.39
CA PHE A 262 -52.15 81.23 -11.61
C PHE A 262 -52.55 82.15 -12.75
N VAL A 263 -51.56 82.70 -13.47
CA VAL A 263 -51.78 83.46 -14.70
C VAL A 263 -51.42 82.57 -15.88
N TYR A 264 -52.39 82.30 -16.74
CA TYR A 264 -52.13 81.71 -18.04
C TYR A 264 -51.96 82.85 -19.04
N GLU A 265 -50.72 83.24 -19.31
CA GLU A 265 -50.39 83.96 -20.55
C GLU A 265 -49.97 82.90 -21.58
N ASN A 266 -50.94 82.47 -22.39
CA ASN A 266 -50.79 81.61 -23.57
C ASN A 266 -50.30 80.16 -23.31
N ASP A 267 -51.29 79.28 -23.25
CA ASP A 267 -51.38 77.83 -23.47
C ASP A 267 -50.29 76.82 -23.09
N ASP A 268 -49.02 77.10 -22.79
CA ASP A 268 -48.09 75.97 -22.57
C ASP A 268 -46.97 76.16 -21.54
N THR A 269 -47.07 77.08 -20.59
CA THR A 269 -46.25 76.99 -19.36
C THR A 269 -46.77 77.87 -18.21
N PRO A 270 -47.24 77.29 -17.09
CA PRO A 270 -47.63 78.09 -15.92
C PRO A 270 -46.38 78.65 -15.23
N LYS A 271 -46.26 79.98 -15.14
CA LYS A 271 -45.34 80.65 -14.21
C LYS A 271 -46.11 81.07 -12.97
N TYR A 272 -45.58 80.75 -11.78
CA TYR A 272 -46.14 81.20 -10.50
C TYR A 272 -45.31 82.36 -9.95
N THR A 273 -45.97 83.33 -9.35
CA THR A 273 -45.34 84.40 -8.57
C THR A 273 -45.98 84.42 -7.19
N VAL A 274 -45.16 84.20 -6.16
CA VAL A 274 -45.58 84.32 -4.75
C VAL A 274 -45.12 85.69 -4.26
N GLU A 275 -46.04 86.59 -3.94
CA GLU A 275 -45.70 87.80 -3.19
C GLU A 275 -45.51 87.40 -1.72
N ALA A 276 -44.28 87.10 -1.32
CA ALA A 276 -43.92 86.98 0.10
C ALA A 276 -43.72 88.39 0.69
N THR A 277 -44.37 88.70 1.80
CA THR A 277 -44.09 89.91 2.59
C THR A 277 -42.66 89.88 3.11
N ALA A 278 -41.92 90.95 2.82
CA ALA A 278 -40.54 91.18 3.26
C ALA A 278 -40.43 91.14 4.80
N GLY A 279 -39.85 90.04 5.30
CA GLY A 279 -39.13 89.96 6.56
C GLY A 279 -37.64 89.87 6.25
N GLU A 280 -36.83 90.55 7.04
CA GLU A 280 -35.44 90.92 6.78
C GLU A 280 -34.49 89.79 6.31
N THR A 281 -33.48 90.22 5.55
CA THR A 281 -32.27 89.52 5.06
C THR A 281 -32.37 88.72 3.75
N GLY A 282 -32.26 89.47 2.65
CA GLY A 282 -31.21 89.29 1.63
C GLY A 282 -31.07 87.95 0.92
N GLY A 283 -31.50 87.92 -0.35
CA GLY A 283 -30.99 86.95 -1.33
C GLY A 283 -31.99 86.61 -2.43
N THR A 284 -32.07 87.42 -3.48
CA THR A 284 -32.61 86.97 -4.77
C THR A 284 -31.69 85.87 -5.30
N THR A 285 -32.19 84.64 -5.38
CA THR A 285 -31.62 83.61 -6.26
C THR A 285 -32.76 83.06 -7.10
N GLU A 286 -32.84 83.55 -8.33
CA GLU A 286 -33.44 82.80 -9.43
C GLU A 286 -32.60 81.53 -9.60
N SER A 287 -33.24 80.36 -9.51
CA SER A 287 -32.67 79.12 -10.03
C SER A 287 -33.64 78.54 -11.05
N GLU A 288 -33.36 78.80 -12.33
CA GLU A 288 -33.72 77.89 -13.42
C GLU A 288 -32.73 76.71 -13.38
N GLY A 289 -33.20 75.46 -13.39
CA GLY A 289 -32.31 74.31 -13.57
C GLY A 289 -32.90 72.94 -13.27
N ALA A 290 -33.09 72.18 -14.35
CA ALA A 290 -33.36 70.74 -14.53
C ALA A 290 -34.77 70.21 -14.22
#